data_AF-A0A7X6CAI8-F1
#
_entry.id   AF-A0A7X6CAI8-F1
#
_cell.length_a   1.000
_cell.length_b   1.000
_cell.length_c   1.000
_cell.angle_alpha   90.00
_cell.angle_beta   90.00
_cell.angle_gamma   90.00
#
_symmetry.space_group_name_H-M   'P 1'
#
loop_
_entity.id
_entity.type
_entity.pdbx_description
1 polymer ?
#
loop_
_entity_poly.entity_id
_entity_poly.type
_entity_poly.pdbx_seq_one_letter_code
_entity_poly.pdbx_strand_id
1 'polypeptide(L)'
;MVTTTAKSHNSRPSNGAVTLNGKSNGAAKSKTPATATQSQVSRRSTLTVEEQADALLDRVRTTILKKFGVKIQLREKRLQTKVGHATKEKLGLDIAAQLKKRGKTMNWQRWNNEVFPALFGQPDALRHDVEVIALVMAKLYDVFELDPQEAIKGLVKFNQESLAKRNSYNKQDESDDDVDDLEDELDADEDEETDEPEEDLDEDSENDFDTEEEDDTDEDEDEDEDLE
;
A
#
# COMPACT_ATOMS: atom_id res chain seq x y z
N MET A 1 -9.65 -42.84 -45.94
CA MET A 1 -10.65 -42.44 -46.95
C MET A 1 -10.81 -40.92 -46.78
N VAL A 2 -10.33 -40.07 -47.70
CA VAL A 2 -10.97 -39.70 -48.99
C VAL A 2 -12.29 -38.94 -48.66
N THR A 3 -12.50 -37.63 -48.91
CA THR A 3 -12.03 -36.77 -50.03
C THR A 3 -12.25 -35.24 -49.79
N THR A 4 -11.32 -34.38 -50.29
CA THR A 4 -11.49 -33.08 -51.03
C THR A 4 -12.34 -31.88 -50.52
N THR A 5 -11.83 -30.63 -50.42
CA THR A 5 -11.70 -29.51 -51.45
C THR A 5 -12.96 -28.59 -51.50
N ALA A 6 -12.99 -27.27 -51.78
CA ALA A 6 -12.12 -26.25 -52.42
C ALA A 6 -12.08 -24.95 -51.56
N LYS A 7 -11.18 -23.95 -51.65
CA LYS A 7 -10.41 -23.29 -52.74
C LYS A 7 -11.24 -22.40 -53.70
N SER A 8 -11.06 -21.09 -53.61
CA SER A 8 -11.27 -20.16 -54.74
C SER A 8 -10.23 -19.02 -54.72
N HIS A 9 -9.76 -18.64 -55.91
CA HIS A 9 -8.81 -17.55 -56.17
C HIS A 9 -9.52 -16.38 -56.84
N ASN A 10 -9.05 -15.15 -56.60
CA ASN A 10 -8.60 -14.17 -57.60
C ASN A 10 -8.54 -12.77 -56.96
N SER A 11 -7.83 -11.76 -57.45
CA SER A 11 -6.63 -11.58 -58.28
C SER A 11 -6.58 -10.07 -58.55
N ARG A 12 -5.43 -9.44 -58.25
CA ARG A 12 -5.04 -8.11 -58.76
C ARG A 12 -4.93 -8.18 -60.31
N PRO A 13 -4.94 -7.08 -61.11
CA PRO A 13 -3.89 -6.03 -61.04
C PRO A 13 -4.21 -4.59 -61.55
N SER A 14 -3.27 -3.65 -61.34
CA SER A 14 -2.85 -2.49 -62.20
C SER A 14 -3.89 -1.46 -62.75
N ASN A 15 -3.61 -0.21 -63.11
CA ASN A 15 -2.41 0.63 -63.39
C ASN A 15 -2.67 2.06 -62.80
N GLY A 16 -1.70 2.90 -62.40
CA GLY A 16 -0.74 3.67 -63.24
C GLY A 16 -1.24 5.13 -63.43
N ALA A 17 -0.46 6.16 -63.75
CA ALA A 17 0.99 6.36 -63.76
C ALA A 17 1.33 7.88 -63.93
N VAL A 18 2.45 8.33 -63.33
CA VAL A 18 3.42 9.35 -63.83
C VAL A 18 2.98 10.81 -64.15
N THR A 19 3.77 11.76 -63.61
CA THR A 19 4.07 13.09 -64.17
C THR A 19 5.43 13.59 -63.58
N LEU A 20 5.99 14.74 -63.99
CA LEU A 20 7.41 15.08 -63.74
C LEU A 20 7.68 16.56 -63.34
N ASN A 21 8.83 16.78 -62.68
CA ASN A 21 9.59 18.05 -62.54
C ASN A 21 9.04 19.18 -61.61
N GLY A 22 9.86 20.11 -61.10
CA GLY A 22 11.24 20.45 -61.50
C GLY A 22 12.11 21.10 -60.39
N LYS A 23 13.19 21.79 -60.81
CA LYS A 23 14.47 21.90 -60.07
C LYS A 23 15.19 23.23 -60.33
N SER A 24 15.70 23.91 -59.29
CA SER A 24 16.74 24.94 -59.44
C SER A 24 17.52 25.24 -58.14
N ASN A 25 18.78 25.66 -58.30
CA ASN A 25 19.79 25.80 -57.25
C ASN A 25 19.77 27.17 -56.54
N GLY A 26 20.47 27.28 -55.40
CA GLY A 26 20.81 28.56 -54.77
C GLY A 26 21.79 28.43 -53.61
N ALA A 27 23.09 28.23 -53.89
CA ALA A 27 24.14 28.19 -52.87
C ALA A 27 24.84 29.55 -52.74
N ALA A 28 24.91 30.09 -51.51
CA ALA A 28 25.77 31.21 -51.17
C ALA A 28 26.38 31.01 -49.77
N LYS A 29 27.71 31.12 -49.66
CA LYS A 29 28.45 31.05 -48.40
C LYS A 29 28.49 32.42 -47.72
N SER A 30 28.22 32.46 -46.42
CA SER A 30 28.60 33.58 -45.53
C SER A 30 29.17 33.05 -44.21
N LYS A 31 30.50 33.02 -44.10
CA LYS A 31 31.22 33.14 -42.81
C LYS A 31 31.24 34.65 -42.46
N THR A 32 31.25 35.16 -41.23
CA THR A 32 31.41 34.61 -39.86
C THR A 32 30.78 35.64 -38.87
N PRO A 33 31.26 35.86 -37.64
CA PRO A 33 30.67 35.33 -36.42
C PRO A 33 29.96 36.40 -35.56
N ALA A 34 28.93 36.01 -34.83
CA ALA A 34 28.42 36.82 -33.73
C ALA A 34 28.00 35.92 -32.56
N THR A 35 28.72 36.06 -31.45
CA THR A 35 28.37 35.49 -30.15
C THR A 35 27.09 36.17 -29.65
N ALA A 36 25.94 35.68 -30.09
CA ALA A 36 24.67 36.00 -29.48
C ALA A 36 24.55 35.14 -28.21
N THR A 37 25.00 35.72 -27.09
CA THR A 37 24.73 35.22 -25.74
C THR A 37 23.29 34.72 -25.69
N GLN A 38 23.09 33.41 -25.44
CA GLN A 38 21.78 32.94 -25.05
C GLN A 38 21.52 33.47 -23.66
N SER A 39 21.01 34.71 -23.62
CA SER A 39 20.23 35.20 -22.52
C SER A 39 19.14 34.16 -22.30
N GLN A 40 19.31 33.30 -21.30
CA GLN A 40 18.18 32.68 -20.62
C GLN A 40 17.42 33.82 -19.97
N VAL A 41 16.65 34.52 -20.79
CA VAL A 41 15.49 35.27 -20.35
C VAL A 41 14.66 34.23 -19.63
N SER A 42 14.76 34.26 -18.31
CA SER A 42 13.87 33.53 -17.41
C SER A 42 12.49 34.07 -17.69
N ARG A 43 11.83 33.50 -18.69
CA ARG A 43 10.44 33.76 -19.00
C ARG A 43 9.69 33.21 -17.80
N ARG A 44 9.35 34.10 -16.84
CA ARG A 44 8.26 33.84 -15.90
C ARG A 44 7.12 33.29 -16.75
N SER A 45 6.71 32.06 -16.49
CA SER A 45 5.62 31.48 -17.25
C SER A 45 4.39 32.36 -17.09
N THR A 46 3.58 32.42 -18.14
CA THR A 46 2.22 32.96 -18.05
C THR A 46 1.28 32.05 -17.25
N LEU A 47 1.72 30.82 -16.97
CA LEU A 47 1.05 29.82 -16.15
C LEU A 47 1.16 30.13 -14.65
N THR A 48 0.16 29.73 -13.88
CA THR A 48 0.18 29.77 -12.41
C THR A 48 1.15 28.72 -11.83
N VAL A 49 1.39 28.76 -10.52
CA VAL A 49 2.29 27.80 -9.84
C VAL A 49 1.71 26.38 -9.87
N GLU A 50 0.39 26.26 -9.80
CA GLU A 50 -0.36 25.02 -9.87
C GLU A 50 -0.21 24.40 -11.27
N GLU A 51 -0.46 25.17 -12.32
CA GLU A 51 -0.29 24.74 -13.72
C GLU A 51 1.17 24.35 -14.04
N GLN A 52 2.16 25.06 -13.47
CA GLN A 52 3.57 24.67 -13.55
C GLN A 52 3.82 23.32 -12.87
N ALA A 53 3.23 23.10 -11.69
CA ALA A 53 3.42 21.89 -10.90
C ALA A 53 2.81 20.66 -11.59
N ASP A 54 1.61 20.79 -12.18
CA ASP A 54 0.96 19.72 -12.95
C ASP A 54 1.77 19.35 -14.20
N ALA A 55 2.24 20.35 -14.97
CA ALA A 55 3.10 20.12 -16.12
C ALA A 55 4.44 19.45 -15.75
N LEU A 56 4.99 19.78 -14.57
CA LEU A 56 6.19 19.12 -14.05
C LEU A 56 5.89 17.68 -13.58
N LEU A 57 4.76 17.45 -12.91
CA LEU A 57 4.33 16.15 -12.41
C LEU A 57 4.18 15.12 -13.54
N ASP A 58 3.55 15.50 -14.66
CA ASP A 58 3.42 14.63 -15.82
C ASP A 58 4.76 14.37 -16.53
N ARG A 59 5.66 15.37 -16.56
CA ARG A 59 7.03 15.18 -17.03
C ARG A 59 7.82 14.22 -16.14
N VAL A 60 7.65 14.29 -14.81
CA VAL A 60 8.29 13.37 -13.85
C VAL A 60 7.78 11.94 -14.07
N ARG A 61 6.44 11.74 -14.08
CA ARG A 61 5.81 10.44 -14.33
C ARG A 61 6.26 9.82 -15.65
N THR A 62 6.25 10.60 -16.73
CA THR A 62 6.66 10.16 -18.08
C THR A 62 8.15 9.82 -18.14
N THR A 63 9.01 10.62 -17.52
CA THR A 63 10.46 10.36 -17.47
C THR A 63 10.76 9.07 -16.72
N ILE A 64 10.14 8.87 -15.55
CA ILE A 64 10.41 7.70 -14.71
C ILE A 64 9.91 6.41 -15.39
N LEU A 65 8.73 6.44 -16.02
CA LEU A 65 8.23 5.32 -16.83
C LEU A 65 9.20 4.99 -17.99
N LYS A 66 9.71 6.00 -18.70
CA LYS A 66 10.65 5.80 -19.82
C LYS A 66 12.05 5.34 -19.41
N LYS A 67 12.50 5.68 -18.19
CA LYS A 67 13.86 5.39 -17.71
C LYS A 67 13.96 4.12 -16.88
N PHE A 68 12.92 3.79 -16.12
CA PHE A 68 12.92 2.68 -15.18
C PHE A 68 11.81 1.65 -15.45
N GLY A 69 10.90 1.89 -16.41
CA GLY A 69 9.73 1.03 -16.64
C GLY A 69 8.63 1.14 -15.58
N VAL A 70 8.83 1.95 -14.54
CA VAL A 70 7.92 2.05 -13.38
C VAL A 70 6.84 3.10 -13.62
N LYS A 71 5.56 2.69 -13.52
CA LYS A 71 4.42 3.60 -13.50
C LYS A 71 4.14 4.08 -12.07
N ILE A 72 4.48 5.33 -11.77
CA ILE A 72 4.15 5.96 -10.49
C ILE A 72 2.62 6.06 -10.34
N GLN A 73 2.10 5.58 -9.22
CA GLN A 73 0.68 5.67 -8.85
C GLN A 73 0.27 7.12 -8.52
N LEU A 74 -1.01 7.43 -8.74
CA LEU A 74 -1.62 8.71 -8.37
C LEU A 74 -1.59 8.93 -6.84
N ARG A 75 -1.65 10.19 -6.38
CA ARG A 75 -1.55 10.51 -4.95
C ARG A 75 -2.73 9.92 -4.18
N GLU A 76 -3.92 10.02 -4.77
CA GLU A 76 -5.21 9.60 -4.26
C GLU A 76 -5.23 8.07 -4.08
N LYS A 77 -4.78 7.33 -5.11
CA LYS A 77 -4.55 5.87 -5.04
C LYS A 77 -3.60 5.49 -3.91
N ARG A 78 -2.45 6.15 -3.80
CA ARG A 78 -1.47 5.88 -2.73
C ARG A 78 -2.03 6.20 -1.34
N LEU A 79 -2.87 7.24 -1.24
CA LEU A 79 -3.53 7.63 0.01
C LEU A 79 -4.55 6.57 0.44
N GLN A 80 -5.40 6.15 -0.50
CA GLN A 80 -6.38 5.07 -0.33
C GLN A 80 -5.70 3.79 0.18
N THR A 81 -4.63 3.33 -0.49
CA THR A 81 -3.85 2.16 -0.06
C THR A 81 -3.31 2.29 1.36
N LYS A 82 -2.71 3.44 1.73
CA LYS A 82 -2.18 3.66 3.07
C LYS A 82 -3.26 3.62 4.16
N VAL A 83 -4.38 4.31 3.93
CA VAL A 83 -5.51 4.35 4.87
C VAL A 83 -6.18 2.98 4.99
N GLY A 84 -6.34 2.26 3.88
CA GLY A 84 -6.87 0.90 3.86
C GLY A 84 -6.03 -0.08 4.70
N HIS A 85 -4.71 -0.04 4.54
CA HIS A 85 -3.81 -0.85 5.38
C HIS A 85 -3.80 -0.40 6.85
N ALA A 86 -3.77 0.91 7.13
CA ALA A 86 -3.87 1.43 8.50
C ALA A 86 -5.12 0.93 9.23
N THR A 87 -6.27 1.05 8.57
CA THR A 87 -7.59 0.64 9.08
C THR A 87 -7.63 -0.87 9.32
N LYS A 88 -7.19 -1.67 8.35
CA LYS A 88 -7.12 -3.14 8.43
C LYS A 88 -6.27 -3.62 9.60
N GLU A 89 -5.15 -2.96 9.83
CA GLU A 89 -4.19 -3.33 10.87
C GLU A 89 -4.62 -2.87 12.26
N LYS A 90 -5.03 -1.60 12.41
CA LYS A 90 -5.47 -1.04 13.70
C LYS A 90 -6.68 -1.78 14.26
N LEU A 91 -7.71 -2.02 13.45
CA LEU A 91 -8.89 -2.81 13.85
C LEU A 91 -8.50 -4.27 14.16
N GLY A 92 -7.70 -4.89 13.29
CA GLY A 92 -7.29 -6.29 13.46
C GLY A 92 -6.50 -6.53 14.75
N LEU A 93 -5.57 -5.63 15.09
CA LEU A 93 -4.76 -5.69 16.32
C LEU A 93 -5.61 -5.46 17.58
N ASP A 94 -6.57 -4.52 17.53
CA ASP A 94 -7.49 -4.27 18.64
C ASP A 94 -8.42 -5.47 18.89
N ILE A 95 -9.03 -6.02 17.83
CA ILE A 95 -9.82 -7.26 17.91
C ILE A 95 -8.97 -8.41 18.47
N ALA A 96 -7.73 -8.57 18.01
CA ALA A 96 -6.81 -9.59 18.53
C ALA A 96 -6.50 -9.42 20.02
N ALA A 97 -6.27 -8.19 20.48
CA ALA A 97 -6.05 -7.89 21.89
C ALA A 97 -7.30 -8.18 22.74
N GLN A 98 -8.50 -7.86 22.24
CA GLN A 98 -9.77 -8.15 22.90
C GLN A 98 -10.07 -9.66 22.97
N LEU A 99 -9.74 -10.42 21.91
CA LEU A 99 -9.85 -11.88 21.91
C LEU A 99 -8.86 -12.52 22.90
N LYS A 100 -7.61 -12.04 22.94
CA LYS A 100 -6.59 -12.54 23.89
C LYS A 100 -7.03 -12.40 25.35
N LYS A 101 -7.67 -11.27 25.70
CA LYS A 101 -8.28 -11.05 27.04
C LYS A 101 -9.40 -12.04 27.39
N ARG A 102 -9.95 -12.77 26.41
CA ARG A 102 -10.99 -13.79 26.56
C ARG A 102 -10.46 -15.22 26.33
N GLY A 103 -9.14 -15.42 26.37
CA GLY A 103 -8.50 -16.72 26.11
C GLY A 103 -8.59 -17.20 24.65
N LYS A 104 -8.96 -16.33 23.70
CA LYS A 104 -9.16 -16.68 22.28
C LYS A 104 -8.07 -16.09 21.39
N THR A 105 -7.75 -16.78 20.30
CA THR A 105 -6.78 -16.33 19.29
C THR A 105 -7.48 -15.67 18.10
N MET A 106 -6.79 -14.75 17.43
CA MET A 106 -7.31 -14.05 16.26
C MET A 106 -7.17 -14.90 14.99
N ASN A 107 -8.28 -15.20 14.31
CA ASN A 107 -8.23 -15.79 12.98
C ASN A 107 -7.92 -14.69 11.93
N TRP A 108 -6.63 -14.43 11.74
CA TRP A 108 -6.13 -13.44 10.79
C TRP A 108 -6.52 -13.71 9.35
N GLN A 109 -6.66 -14.98 8.93
CA GLN A 109 -7.06 -15.33 7.56
C GLN A 109 -8.50 -14.89 7.28
N ARG A 110 -9.42 -15.20 8.21
CA ARG A 110 -10.82 -14.77 8.17
C ARG A 110 -10.96 -13.25 8.22
N TRP A 111 -10.21 -12.58 9.11
CA TRP A 111 -10.16 -11.11 9.16
C TRP A 111 -9.70 -10.51 7.82
N ASN A 112 -8.61 -11.04 7.27
CA ASN A 112 -7.95 -10.47 6.11
C ASN A 112 -8.72 -10.64 4.80
N ASN A 113 -9.48 -11.74 4.65
CA ASN A 113 -10.06 -12.18 3.39
C ASN A 113 -11.59 -12.13 3.35
N GLU A 114 -12.27 -12.24 4.51
CA GLU A 114 -13.74 -12.18 4.60
C GLU A 114 -14.19 -10.87 5.24
N VAL A 115 -13.82 -10.64 6.51
CA VAL A 115 -14.44 -9.59 7.35
C VAL A 115 -14.04 -8.19 6.90
N PHE A 116 -12.73 -7.91 6.75
CA PHE A 116 -12.28 -6.60 6.30
C PHE A 116 -12.77 -6.29 4.87
N PRO A 117 -12.65 -7.20 3.87
CA PRO A 117 -13.16 -6.93 2.53
C PRO A 117 -14.67 -6.74 2.43
N ALA A 118 -15.47 -7.45 3.25
CA ALA A 118 -16.91 -7.25 3.29
C ALA A 118 -17.28 -5.82 3.75
N LEU A 119 -16.63 -5.33 4.82
CA LEU A 119 -16.90 -4.02 5.40
C LEU A 119 -16.32 -2.86 4.57
N PHE A 120 -15.06 -2.96 4.14
CA PHE A 120 -14.29 -1.83 3.60
C PHE A 120 -13.83 -2.00 2.16
N GLY A 121 -13.90 -3.20 1.57
CA GLY A 121 -13.22 -3.54 0.32
C GLY A 121 -11.77 -3.97 0.52
N GLN A 122 -11.02 -4.12 -0.58
CA GLN A 122 -9.59 -4.45 -0.48
C GLN A 122 -8.80 -3.21 -0.05
N PRO A 123 -7.67 -3.34 0.67
CA PRO A 123 -6.90 -2.18 1.14
C PRO A 123 -6.49 -1.20 0.04
N ASP A 124 -6.26 -1.67 -1.18
CA ASP A 124 -5.91 -0.90 -2.38
C ASP A 124 -7.10 -0.56 -3.30
N ALA A 125 -8.29 -1.06 -2.97
CA ALA A 125 -9.56 -0.84 -3.66
C ALA A 125 -10.72 -0.79 -2.65
N LEU A 126 -10.73 0.27 -1.84
CA LEU A 126 -11.75 0.50 -0.80
C LEU A 126 -13.12 0.81 -1.44
N ARG A 127 -14.19 0.33 -0.81
CA ARG A 127 -15.59 0.52 -1.22
C ARG A 127 -16.16 1.88 -0.84
N HIS A 128 -15.54 2.57 0.12
CA HIS A 128 -15.97 3.87 0.65
C HIS A 128 -14.85 4.90 0.48
N ASP A 129 -15.23 6.17 0.50
CA ASP A 129 -14.29 7.29 0.45
C ASP A 129 -13.35 7.30 1.66
N VAL A 130 -12.14 7.82 1.44
CA VAL A 130 -11.04 7.78 2.42
C VAL A 130 -11.40 8.60 3.68
N GLU A 131 -12.08 9.73 3.48
CA GLU A 131 -12.62 10.62 4.50
C GLU A 131 -13.67 9.92 5.38
N VAL A 132 -14.54 9.11 4.79
CA VAL A 132 -15.58 8.36 5.53
C VAL A 132 -14.92 7.31 6.42
N ILE A 133 -13.96 6.56 5.88
CA ILE A 133 -13.22 5.54 6.64
C ILE A 133 -12.41 6.20 7.76
N ALA A 134 -11.78 7.34 7.50
CA ALA A 134 -11.02 8.07 8.51
C ALA A 134 -11.91 8.59 9.65
N LEU A 135 -13.09 9.14 9.34
CA LEU A 135 -14.07 9.52 10.36
C LEU A 135 -14.63 8.33 11.16
N VAL A 136 -14.79 7.16 10.55
CA VAL A 136 -15.17 5.94 11.29
C VAL A 136 -14.06 5.57 12.28
N MET A 137 -12.80 5.62 11.86
CA MET A 137 -11.66 5.35 12.75
C MET A 137 -11.54 6.36 13.90
N ALA A 138 -11.77 7.66 13.65
CA ALA A 138 -11.77 8.70 14.69
C ALA A 138 -12.96 8.61 15.66
N LYS A 139 -14.10 8.04 15.23
CA LYS A 139 -15.23 7.74 16.12
C LYS A 139 -15.03 6.49 16.98
N LEU A 140 -14.16 5.57 16.54
CA LEU A 140 -13.81 4.35 17.27
C LEU A 140 -12.59 4.55 18.19
N TYR A 141 -11.66 5.44 17.83
CA TYR A 141 -10.39 5.64 18.51
C TYR A 141 -10.10 7.13 18.72
N ASP A 142 -9.93 7.50 19.99
CA ASP A 142 -9.51 8.81 20.48
C ASP A 142 -8.13 9.29 19.96
N VAL A 143 -7.30 8.36 19.48
CA VAL A 143 -5.98 8.62 18.87
C VAL A 143 -6.08 9.39 17.54
N PHE A 144 -7.26 9.48 16.91
CA PHE A 144 -7.46 10.23 15.66
C PHE A 144 -8.45 11.39 15.85
N GLU A 145 -8.10 12.54 15.29
CA GLU A 145 -8.95 13.74 15.30
C GLU A 145 -10.28 13.53 14.57
N LEU A 146 -11.35 14.21 15.02
CA LEU A 146 -12.67 14.14 14.36
C LEU A 146 -12.77 15.00 13.09
N ASP A 147 -11.70 15.67 12.67
CA ASP A 147 -11.58 16.25 11.32
C ASP A 147 -11.13 15.19 10.31
N PRO A 148 -11.78 15.04 9.14
CA PRO A 148 -11.42 14.01 8.16
C PRO A 148 -9.97 14.06 7.67
N GLN A 149 -9.39 15.25 7.47
CA GLN A 149 -8.07 15.39 6.87
C GLN A 149 -6.96 15.13 7.91
N GLU A 150 -7.15 15.57 9.15
CA GLU A 150 -6.26 15.22 10.26
C GLU A 150 -6.38 13.73 10.65
N ALA A 151 -7.58 13.14 10.61
CA ALA A 151 -7.77 11.69 10.75
C ALA A 151 -7.01 10.88 9.69
N ILE A 152 -7.12 11.28 8.40
CA ILE A 152 -6.38 10.67 7.29
C ILE A 152 -4.86 10.76 7.55
N LYS A 153 -4.37 11.93 7.98
CA LYS A 153 -2.95 12.16 8.29
C LYS A 153 -2.47 11.29 9.46
N GLY A 154 -3.28 11.11 10.50
CA GLY A 154 -3.04 10.19 11.61
C GLY A 154 -2.92 8.73 11.14
N LEU A 155 -3.88 8.25 10.34
CA LEU A 155 -3.85 6.90 9.76
C LEU A 155 -2.65 6.69 8.83
N VAL A 156 -2.28 7.70 8.04
CA VAL A 156 -1.10 7.70 7.17
C VAL A 156 0.21 7.67 7.96
N LYS A 157 0.26 8.29 9.15
CA LYS A 157 1.40 8.22 10.09
C LYS A 157 1.49 6.83 10.72
N PHE A 158 0.38 6.31 11.25
CA PHE A 158 0.29 4.96 11.82
C PHE A 158 0.75 3.87 10.82
N ASN A 159 0.34 3.97 9.54
CA ASN A 159 0.81 3.05 8.51
C ASN A 159 2.33 3.10 8.26
N GLN A 160 2.94 4.29 8.36
CA GLN A 160 4.39 4.44 8.21
C GLN A 160 5.14 3.84 9.41
N GLU A 161 4.64 4.08 10.62
CA GLU A 161 5.20 3.52 11.87
C GLU A 161 5.11 1.99 11.88
N SER A 162 3.97 1.43 11.47
CA SER A 162 3.78 -0.01 11.28
C SER A 162 4.77 -0.61 10.27
N LEU A 163 4.91 0.01 9.09
CA LEU A 163 5.83 -0.48 8.06
C LEU A 163 7.29 -0.37 8.52
N ALA A 164 7.66 0.71 9.20
CA ALA A 164 8.99 0.86 9.79
C ALA A 164 9.28 -0.25 10.81
N LYS A 165 8.33 -0.52 11.73
CA LYS A 165 8.45 -1.57 12.75
C LYS A 165 8.54 -2.99 12.15
N ARG A 166 7.80 -3.29 11.09
CA ARG A 166 7.93 -4.58 10.39
C ARG A 166 9.27 -4.71 9.67
N ASN A 167 9.69 -3.64 8.99
CA ASN A 167 10.96 -3.62 8.26
C ASN A 167 12.19 -3.62 9.20
N SER A 168 12.07 -3.24 10.47
CA SER A 168 13.19 -3.35 11.42
C SER A 168 13.44 -4.78 11.87
N TYR A 169 12.38 -5.57 12.13
CA TYR A 169 12.54 -7.00 12.47
C TYR A 169 13.16 -7.78 11.31
N ASN A 170 12.64 -7.59 10.09
CA ASN A 170 13.19 -8.21 8.89
C ASN A 170 14.68 -7.93 8.63
N LYS A 171 15.23 -6.83 9.15
CA LYS A 171 16.68 -6.54 9.05
C LYS A 171 17.49 -7.22 10.14
N GLN A 172 16.91 -7.35 11.34
CA GLN A 172 17.54 -8.02 12.46
C GLN A 172 17.66 -9.54 12.20
N ASP A 173 16.67 -10.12 11.52
CA ASP A 173 16.70 -11.51 11.03
C ASP A 173 17.69 -11.72 9.86
N GLU A 174 18.16 -10.65 9.20
CA GLU A 174 19.14 -10.68 8.10
C GLU A 174 20.56 -10.31 8.56
N SER A 175 20.76 -9.89 9.81
CA SER A 175 22.02 -9.37 10.36
C SER A 175 22.62 -10.24 11.47
N ASP A 176 22.38 -11.56 11.44
CA ASP A 176 22.89 -12.53 12.41
C ASP A 176 24.24 -13.16 11.96
N ASP A 177 24.82 -12.70 10.84
CA ASP A 177 26.10 -13.14 10.26
C ASP A 177 27.26 -12.13 10.44
N ASP A 178 27.01 -10.89 10.89
CA ASP A 178 28.02 -9.81 11.02
C ASP A 178 28.42 -9.56 12.50
N VAL A 179 28.85 -10.61 13.21
CA VAL A 179 29.43 -10.53 14.58
C VAL A 179 30.93 -10.17 14.56
N ASP A 180 31.31 -9.11 13.84
CA ASP A 180 32.72 -8.76 13.58
C ASP A 180 33.00 -7.23 13.61
N ASP A 181 32.19 -6.45 14.36
CA ASP A 181 32.43 -5.00 14.61
C ASP A 181 31.99 -4.55 16.02
N LEU A 182 32.38 -5.32 17.04
CA LEU A 182 32.33 -4.93 18.47
C LEU A 182 33.73 -4.66 19.03
N GLU A 183 34.53 -3.88 18.29
CA GLU A 183 35.84 -3.40 18.74
C GLU A 183 35.94 -1.87 18.60
N ASP A 184 35.15 -1.13 19.39
CA ASP A 184 35.68 0.03 20.15
C ASP A 184 34.70 0.59 21.21
N GLU A 185 35.28 1.20 22.25
CA GLU A 185 34.65 2.04 23.30
C GLU A 185 33.60 1.39 24.24
N LEU A 186 34.08 0.58 25.21
CA LEU A 186 33.51 0.63 26.57
C LEU A 186 34.58 0.54 27.66
N ASP A 187 35.44 1.57 27.69
CA ASP A 187 36.39 1.82 28.78
C ASP A 187 35.60 2.47 29.95
N ALA A 188 35.04 1.64 30.83
CA ALA A 188 34.30 2.06 32.01
C ALA A 188 34.49 1.05 33.16
N ASP A 189 35.59 1.19 33.88
CA ASP A 189 35.78 0.59 35.20
C ASP A 189 34.71 1.13 36.18
N GLU A 190 33.70 0.34 36.53
CA GLU A 190 32.97 0.51 37.78
C GLU A 190 32.54 -0.85 38.34
N ASP A 191 33.42 -1.42 39.19
CA ASP A 191 33.06 -2.49 40.13
C ASP A 191 31.95 -1.98 41.06
N GLU A 192 30.74 -2.49 40.93
CA GLU A 192 29.81 -2.57 42.07
C GLU A 192 29.11 -3.93 42.07
N GLU A 193 29.64 -4.85 42.89
CA GLU A 193 29.02 -6.14 43.19
C GLU A 193 27.57 -5.91 43.65
N THR A 194 26.61 -6.48 42.92
CA THR A 194 25.25 -6.67 43.43
C THR A 194 24.97 -8.17 43.52
N ASP A 195 25.23 -8.72 44.70
CA ASP A 195 24.84 -10.07 45.09
C ASP A 195 23.33 -10.28 44.85
N GLU A 196 22.96 -11.24 44.00
CA GLU A 196 21.76 -12.03 44.24
C GLU A 196 22.07 -13.02 45.37
N PRO A 197 21.12 -13.28 46.28
CA PRO A 197 20.44 -14.56 46.12
C PRO A 197 18.94 -14.57 46.45
N GLU A 198 18.20 -15.27 45.58
CA GLU A 198 17.24 -16.36 45.83
C GLU A 198 16.04 -16.21 46.79
N GLU A 199 14.90 -16.76 46.30
CA GLU A 199 13.74 -17.34 47.03
C GLU A 199 12.92 -16.36 47.92
N ASP A 200 11.60 -16.44 48.03
CA ASP A 200 10.75 -17.62 48.19
C ASP A 200 9.61 -17.79 47.16
N LEU A 201 9.30 -19.05 46.87
CA LEU A 201 8.01 -19.51 46.36
C LEU A 201 7.04 -19.63 47.54
N ASP A 202 5.95 -18.87 47.55
CA ASP A 202 4.80 -19.18 48.40
C ASP A 202 3.59 -19.61 47.56
N GLU A 203 3.01 -20.70 48.02
CA GLU A 203 2.02 -21.55 47.36
C GLU A 203 0.58 -21.09 47.67
N ASP A 204 -0.37 -21.80 47.05
CA ASP A 204 -1.74 -21.96 47.52
C ASP A 204 -2.78 -20.86 47.25
N SER A 205 -3.68 -21.19 46.31
CA SER A 205 -5.07 -20.75 46.35
C SER A 205 -5.93 -21.83 45.70
N GLU A 206 -6.04 -22.99 46.37
CA GLU A 206 -7.19 -23.85 46.16
C GLU A 206 -8.49 -23.05 46.41
N ASN A 207 -9.38 -22.96 45.40
CA ASN A 207 -10.81 -22.81 45.68
C ASN A 207 -11.67 -23.41 44.56
N ASP A 208 -11.93 -24.71 44.74
CA ASP A 208 -13.23 -25.36 44.59
C ASP A 208 -14.07 -25.07 43.34
N PHE A 209 -14.04 -26.10 42.49
CA PHE A 209 -15.13 -26.64 41.68
C PHE A 209 -16.54 -26.29 42.16
N ASP A 210 -17.37 -25.78 41.24
CA ASP A 210 -18.80 -26.10 41.26
C ASP A 210 -19.24 -26.39 39.82
N THR A 211 -19.58 -27.65 39.55
CA THR A 211 -20.01 -28.15 38.24
C THR A 211 -21.37 -28.79 38.41
N GLU A 212 -22.41 -28.01 38.14
CA GLU A 212 -23.76 -28.53 37.91
C GLU A 212 -23.92 -28.69 36.39
N GLU A 213 -23.96 -29.94 35.93
CA GLU A 213 -24.33 -30.30 34.55
C GLU A 213 -25.87 -30.37 34.38
N GLU A 214 -26.30 -30.66 33.15
CA GLU A 214 -27.66 -30.99 32.73
C GLU A 214 -28.63 -29.77 32.68
N ASP A 215 -29.60 -29.70 31.77
CA ASP A 215 -30.21 -30.76 30.95
C ASP A 215 -30.52 -30.27 29.52
N ASP A 216 -30.74 -31.23 28.62
CA ASP A 216 -31.15 -31.05 27.22
C ASP A 216 -32.53 -30.42 27.08
N THR A 217 -32.81 -29.83 25.91
CA THR A 217 -34.15 -29.93 25.28
C THR A 217 -34.03 -29.63 23.79
N ASP A 218 -33.76 -30.69 23.01
CA ASP A 218 -34.20 -30.77 21.62
C ASP A 218 -35.75 -30.88 21.62
N GLU A 219 -36.43 -29.89 21.05
CA GLU A 219 -37.75 -30.11 20.42
C GLU A 219 -37.71 -29.47 19.03
N ASP A 220 -37.58 -30.33 18.02
CA ASP A 220 -37.95 -30.01 16.64
C ASP A 220 -39.45 -29.68 16.57
N GLU A 221 -39.85 -28.71 15.76
CA GLU A 221 -41.14 -28.81 15.05
C GLU A 221 -41.06 -28.07 13.71
N ASP A 222 -41.17 -28.86 12.63
CA ASP A 222 -41.32 -28.38 11.27
C ASP A 222 -42.67 -27.68 11.09
N GLU A 223 -42.74 -26.61 10.29
CA GLU A 223 -43.98 -26.30 9.55
C GLU A 223 -43.64 -25.67 8.19
N ASP A 224 -43.71 -26.49 7.15
CA ASP A 224 -43.83 -26.04 5.76
C ASP A 224 -45.15 -25.28 5.57
N GLU A 225 -45.13 -24.09 4.98
CA GLU A 225 -46.30 -23.62 4.23
C GLU A 225 -45.91 -22.94 2.92
N ASP A 226 -45.82 -23.77 1.89
CA ASP A 226 -45.74 -23.41 0.48
C ASP A 226 -47.12 -22.85 0.04
N LEU A 227 -47.18 -21.60 -0.43
CA LEU A 227 -48.41 -20.99 -0.96
C LEU A 227 -48.16 -20.26 -2.29
N GLU A 228 -48.98 -20.64 -3.28
CA GLU A 228 -48.91 -20.29 -4.72
C GLU A 228 -49.06 -18.79 -5.06
#